data_AF-A0A7K2Q6Z4-F1
#
_entry.id   AF-A0A7K2Q6Z4-F1
#
_cell.length_a   1.000
_cell.length_b   1.000
_cell.length_c   1.000
_cell.angle_alpha   90.00
_cell.angle_beta   90.00
_cell.angle_gamma   90.00
#
_symmetry.space_group_name_H-M   'P 1'
#
loop_
_entity.id
_entity.type
_entity.pdbx_description
1 polymer ?
#
loop_
_entity_poly.entity_id
_entity_poly.type
_entity_poly.pdbx_seq_one_letter_code
_entity_poly.pdbx_strand_id
1 'polypeptide(L)'
;STEETPLRCANTTTLFSETQRRIDCPDLSGGTSGSPWLANGALAGVLGGYEGGGTVPEVSYSAVMDDQALELYREAAVSAG
;
A
#
# COMPACT_ATOMS: atom_id res chain seq x y z
N SER A 1 -20.38 8.63 -20.28
CA SER A 1 -19.20 9.04 -19.50
C SER A 1 -19.24 8.26 -18.20
N THR A 2 -18.33 7.31 -18.01
CA THR A 2 -18.16 6.66 -16.71
C THR A 2 -17.39 7.62 -15.82
N GLU A 3 -18.01 8.08 -14.73
CA GLU A 3 -17.34 8.96 -13.78
C GLU A 3 -16.11 8.23 -13.21
N GLU A 4 -14.92 8.79 -13.45
CA GLU A 4 -13.66 8.31 -12.87
C GLU A 4 -13.65 8.66 -11.39
N THR A 5 -14.37 7.85 -10.61
CA THR A 5 -14.53 8.04 -9.17
C THR A 5 -13.36 7.32 -8.49
N PRO A 6 -12.67 7.94 -7.53
CA PRO A 6 -11.54 7.30 -6.87
C PRO A 6 -12.00 6.01 -6.16
N LEU A 7 -11.37 4.88 -6.51
CA LEU A 7 -11.55 3.63 -5.79
C LEU A 7 -11.03 3.78 -4.36
N ARG A 8 -11.83 3.38 -3.38
CA ARG A 8 -11.48 3.44 -1.96
C ARG A 8 -11.87 2.14 -1.28
N CYS A 9 -10.96 1.61 -0.47
CA CYS A 9 -11.23 0.55 0.48
C CYS A 9 -10.74 0.98 1.86
N ALA A 10 -11.50 0.63 2.90
CA ALA A 10 -11.11 0.87 4.28
C ALA A 10 -11.33 -0.40 5.10
N ASN A 11 -10.24 -0.91 5.67
CA ASN A 11 -10.26 -2.06 6.55
C ASN A 11 -9.04 -2.01 7.50
N THR A 12 -9.03 -2.88 8.51
CA THR A 12 -7.90 -3.01 9.43
C THR A 12 -6.82 -3.89 8.81
N THR A 13 -5.57 -3.44 8.87
CA THR A 13 -4.43 -4.23 8.39
C THR A 13 -3.95 -5.24 9.43
N THR A 14 -3.41 -6.37 8.99
CA THR A 14 -2.67 -7.31 9.83
C THR A 14 -1.26 -7.56 9.27
N LEU A 15 -0.35 -8.11 10.09
CA LEU A 15 0.95 -8.55 9.62
C LEU A 15 0.79 -9.83 8.79
N PHE A 16 1.40 -9.84 7.62
CA PHE A 16 1.58 -11.05 6.79
C PHE A 16 2.95 -11.69 7.08
N SER A 17 3.98 -10.87 7.27
CA SER A 17 5.31 -11.26 7.75
C SER A 17 5.90 -10.13 8.60
N GLU A 18 7.15 -10.26 9.04
CA GLU A 18 7.87 -9.20 9.76
C GLU A 18 8.00 -7.90 8.93
N THR A 19 8.03 -8.02 7.60
CA THR A 19 8.29 -6.90 6.67
C THR A 19 7.09 -6.56 5.78
N GLN A 20 6.00 -7.33 5.85
CA GLN A 20 4.82 -7.16 5.00
C GLN A 20 3.53 -7.12 5.83
N ARG A 21 2.64 -6.22 5.45
CA ARG A 21 1.25 -6.14 5.90
C ARG A 21 0.29 -6.59 4.82
N ARG A 22 -0.87 -7.04 5.25
CA ARG A 22 -2.01 -7.34 4.38
C ARG A 22 -3.25 -6.59 4.83
N ILE A 23 -4.15 -6.36 3.88
CA ILE A 23 -5.48 -5.82 4.10
C ILE A 23 -6.47 -6.56 3.19
N ASP A 24 -7.62 -6.91 3.74
CA ASP A 24 -8.68 -7.53 2.96
C ASP A 24 -9.47 -6.39 2.28
N CYS A 25 -9.21 -6.19 1.00
CA CYS A 25 -9.75 -5.15 0.14
C CYS A 25 -10.04 -5.71 -1.25
N PRO A 26 -11.25 -6.22 -1.50
CA PRO A 26 -11.65 -6.64 -2.83
C PRO A 26 -11.72 -5.45 -3.79
N ASP A 27 -11.72 -5.74 -5.09
CA ASP A 27 -11.99 -4.79 -6.18
C ASP A 27 -10.92 -3.71 -6.44
N LEU A 28 -9.71 -3.87 -5.91
CA LEU A 28 -8.54 -3.11 -6.35
C LEU A 28 -7.96 -3.78 -7.60
N SER A 29 -8.48 -3.42 -8.77
CA SER A 29 -8.02 -3.97 -10.04
C SER A 29 -6.57 -3.57 -10.36
N GLY A 30 -5.99 -4.24 -11.37
CA GLY A 30 -4.68 -3.88 -11.91
C GLY A 30 -4.58 -2.39 -12.26
N GLY A 31 -3.40 -1.80 -12.01
CA GLY A 31 -3.15 -0.36 -12.18
C GLY A 31 -3.27 0.47 -10.90
N THR A 32 -3.71 -0.12 -9.78
CA THR A 32 -3.76 0.55 -8.46
C THR A 32 -2.45 0.47 -7.67
N SER A 33 -1.45 -0.28 -8.16
CA SER A 33 -0.11 -0.37 -7.56
C SER A 33 0.51 1.02 -7.34
N GLY A 34 1.10 1.23 -6.18
CA GLY A 34 1.63 2.53 -5.75
C GLY A 34 0.61 3.43 -5.03
N SER A 35 -0.67 3.07 -4.99
CA SER A 35 -1.68 3.84 -4.25
C SER A 35 -1.39 3.86 -2.74
N PRO A 36 -1.61 4.99 -2.05
CA PRO A 36 -1.30 5.12 -0.63
C PRO A 36 -2.34 4.41 0.24
N TRP A 37 -1.88 3.77 1.31
CA TRP A 37 -2.71 3.39 2.45
C TRP A 37 -2.62 4.49 3.50
N LEU A 38 -3.76 4.99 3.94
CA LEU A 38 -3.83 6.10 4.90
C LEU A 38 -4.44 5.62 6.21
N ALA A 39 -3.81 5.98 7.31
CA ALA A 39 -4.36 5.85 8.66
C ALA A 39 -4.39 7.23 9.30
N ASN A 40 -5.59 7.74 9.62
CA ASN A 40 -5.78 9.08 10.19
C ASN A 40 -5.09 10.20 9.40
N GLY A 41 -5.05 10.08 8.06
CA GLY A 41 -4.42 11.06 7.17
C GLY A 41 -2.89 10.92 7.00
N ALA A 42 -2.25 10.01 7.75
CA ALA A 42 -0.83 9.70 7.57
C ALA A 42 -0.63 8.48 6.65
N LEU A 43 0.48 8.46 5.90
CA LEU A 43 0.89 7.31 5.10
C LEU A 43 1.22 6.13 6.02
N ALA A 44 0.49 5.03 5.85
CA ALA A 44 0.65 3.80 6.62
C ALA A 44 1.15 2.62 5.77
N GLY A 45 1.22 2.81 4.45
CA GLY A 45 1.61 1.79 3.48
C GLY A 45 1.49 2.32 2.04
N VAL A 46 2.09 1.60 1.11
CA VAL A 46 1.93 1.76 -0.34
C VAL A 46 1.45 0.43 -0.90
N LEU A 47 0.38 0.44 -1.70
CA LEU A 47 -0.18 -0.76 -2.32
C LEU A 47 0.87 -1.38 -3.24
N GLY A 48 1.23 -2.62 -2.93
CA GLY A 48 2.30 -3.33 -3.62
C GLY A 48 3.13 -4.09 -2.60
N GLY A 49 3.55 -5.30 -2.94
CA GLY A 49 4.20 -6.17 -1.98
C GLY A 49 4.31 -7.58 -2.49
N TYR A 50 4.20 -8.54 -1.58
CA TYR A 50 4.33 -9.98 -1.80
C TYR A 50 4.00 -10.43 -3.23
N GLU A 51 5.00 -10.97 -3.95
CA GLU A 51 4.86 -11.55 -5.29
C GLU A 51 4.10 -10.69 -6.34
N GLY A 52 4.15 -9.35 -6.22
CA GLY A 52 3.46 -8.45 -7.15
C GLY A 52 1.95 -8.30 -6.91
N GLY A 53 1.48 -8.65 -5.71
CA GLY A 53 0.06 -8.59 -5.33
C GLY A 53 -0.49 -9.91 -4.78
N GLY A 54 0.34 -10.94 -4.63
CA GLY A 54 -0.05 -12.26 -4.17
C GLY A 54 -0.96 -13.00 -5.15
N THR A 55 -1.57 -14.08 -4.68
CA THR A 55 -2.43 -14.96 -5.50
C THR A 55 -3.91 -14.86 -5.13
N VAL A 56 -4.25 -14.09 -4.10
CA VAL A 56 -5.62 -13.90 -3.61
C VAL A 56 -6.06 -12.48 -4.00
N PRO A 57 -6.98 -12.33 -4.97
CA PRO A 57 -7.34 -11.02 -5.52
C PRO A 57 -8.02 -10.09 -4.50
N GLU A 58 -8.58 -10.63 -3.43
CA GLU A 58 -9.20 -9.85 -2.35
C GLU A 58 -8.21 -9.33 -1.29
N VAL A 59 -6.93 -9.72 -1.38
CA VAL A 59 -5.90 -9.35 -0.40
C VAL A 59 -4.88 -8.44 -1.06
N SER A 60 -4.74 -7.24 -0.52
CA SER A 60 -3.68 -6.31 -0.91
C SER A 60 -2.56 -6.32 0.12
N TYR A 61 -1.34 -6.06 -0.34
CA TYR A 61 -0.13 -6.08 0.47
C TYR A 61 0.57 -4.73 0.47
N SER A 62 1.35 -4.51 1.52
CA SER A 62 2.26 -3.37 1.63
C SER A 62 3.48 -3.73 2.46
N ALA A 63 4.62 -3.09 2.19
CA ALA A 63 5.74 -3.12 3.13
C ALA A 63 5.33 -2.47 4.47
N VAL A 64 5.92 -2.93 5.57
CA VAL A 64 5.80 -2.24 6.86
C VAL A 64 6.53 -0.89 6.76
N MET A 65 5.83 0.19 7.12
CA MET A 65 6.42 1.54 7.21
C MET A 65 7.13 1.71 8.56
N ASP A 66 8.34 1.16 8.66
CA ASP A 66 9.21 1.24 9.84
C ASP A 66 10.36 2.26 9.65
N ASP A 67 11.34 2.22 10.55
CA ASP A 67 12.50 3.11 10.52
C ASP A 67 13.32 2.94 9.22
N GLN A 68 13.39 1.73 8.66
CA GLN A 68 14.12 1.48 7.42
C GLN A 68 13.37 2.10 6.22
N ALA A 69 12.04 1.94 6.15
CA ALA A 69 11.24 2.60 5.13
C ALA A 69 11.35 4.14 5.23
N LEU A 70 11.39 4.68 6.44
CA LEU A 70 11.55 6.11 6.69
C LEU A 70 12.94 6.62 6.26
N GLU A 71 13.99 5.85 6.49
CA GLU A 71 15.35 6.20 6.03
C GLU A 71 15.43 6.25 4.50
N LEU A 72 14.88 5.24 3.82
CA LEU A 72 14.80 5.22 2.35
C LEU A 72 14.00 6.41 1.81
N TYR A 73 12.89 6.76 2.46
CA TYR A 73 12.11 7.94 2.08
C TYR A 73 12.95 9.23 2.17
N ARG A 74 13.71 9.40 3.25
CA ARG A 74 14.57 10.59 3.44
C ARG A 74 15.67 10.67 2.38
N GLU A 75 16.32 9.55 2.07
CA GLU A 75 17.34 9.48 1.02
C GLU A 75 16.75 9.86 -0.35
N ALA A 76 15.58 9.28 -0.69
CA ALA A 76 14.89 9.58 -1.94
C ALA A 76 14.43 11.05 -2.03
N ALA A 77 13.94 11.63 -0.92
CA ALA A 77 13.47 13.00 -0.89
C ALA A 77 14.61 14.02 -1.10
N VAL A 78 15.83 13.71 -0.67
CA VAL A 78 17.01 14.57 -0.90
C VAL A 78 17.48 14.49 -2.34
N SER A 79 17.43 13.31 -2.97
CA SER A 79 17.86 13.14 -4.37
C SER A 79 16.85 13.66 -5.40
N ALA A 80 15.61 13.90 -4.98
CA ALA A 80 14.55 14.49 -5.82
C ALA A 80 14.52 16.03 -5.80
N GLY A 81 15.42 16.69 -5.06
CA GLY A 81 15.55 18.16 -4.99
C GLY A 81 16.72 18.69 -5.82
#